data_AF-V5GN36-F1
#
_entry.id   AF-V5GN36-F1
#
_cell.length_a   1.000
_cell.length_b   1.000
_cell.length_c   1.000
_cell.angle_alpha   90.00
_cell.angle_beta   90.00
_cell.angle_gamma   90.00
#
_symmetry.space_group_name_H-M   'P 1'
#
loop_
_entity.id
_entity.type
_entity.pdbx_description
1 polymer ?
#
loop_
_entity_poly.entity_id
_entity_poly.type
_entity_poly.pdbx_seq_one_letter_code
_entity_poly.pdbx_strand_id
1 'polypeptide(L)'
;MVDAMRFGCFMVFSAVISALAVQAQRPTADCQAQPQSQFIGDRSSCTFTRLVDRDPRRIPSEIPTVSCRCPDSLCSLLGDFRCREVTETFPVKYKRGRQP
;
A
#
# COMPACT_ATOMS: atom_id res chain seq x y z
N MET A 1 53.55 32.31 21.72
CA MET A 1 53.26 32.22 20.27
C MET A 1 53.53 30.80 19.81
N VAL A 2 52.51 29.93 19.85
CA VAL A 2 52.46 28.74 19.00
C VAL A 2 50.99 28.34 18.81
N ASP A 3 50.61 28.26 17.55
CA ASP A 3 49.54 27.44 16.96
C ASP A 3 48.06 27.78 17.17
N ALA A 4 47.67 28.89 16.54
CA ALA A 4 46.35 29.08 15.97
C ALA A 4 46.24 28.35 14.61
N MET A 5 46.21 27.01 14.58
CA MET A 5 45.98 26.30 13.30
C MET A 5 45.48 24.86 13.47
N ARG A 6 44.33 24.64 14.14
CA ARG A 6 43.70 23.29 14.12
C ARG A 6 42.23 23.21 14.52
N PHE A 7 41.42 24.22 14.19
CA PHE A 7 39.97 24.22 14.49
C PHE A 7 39.08 24.52 13.28
N GLY A 8 39.60 24.36 12.06
CA GLY A 8 38.95 24.86 10.84
C GLY A 8 38.28 23.82 9.92
N CYS A 9 38.34 22.51 10.20
CA CYS A 9 37.90 21.52 9.20
C CYS A 9 37.01 20.36 9.71
N PHE A 10 36.82 20.20 11.03
CA PHE A 10 36.24 18.95 11.54
C PHE A 10 34.78 18.97 11.99
N MET A 11 34.09 20.12 12.03
CA MET A 11 32.72 20.17 12.59
C MET A 11 31.72 20.99 11.76
N VAL A 12 31.94 21.14 10.45
CA VAL A 12 30.87 21.58 9.53
C VAL A 12 30.16 20.36 8.89
N PHE A 13 30.74 19.17 9.03
CA PHE A 13 30.20 17.93 8.46
C PHE A 13 29.14 17.21 9.33
N SER A 14 28.85 17.69 10.54
CA SER A 14 27.85 17.06 11.42
C SER A 14 26.44 17.64 11.29
N ALA A 15 26.24 18.72 10.53
CA ALA A 15 24.95 19.41 10.46
C ALA A 15 24.04 18.98 9.30
N VAL A 16 24.51 18.13 8.37
CA VAL A 16 23.77 17.85 7.11
C VAL A 16 23.20 16.42 7.02
N ILE A 17 23.57 15.49 7.91
CA ILE A 17 23.11 14.09 7.86
C ILE A 17 22.03 13.81 8.91
N SER A 18 21.01 14.66 9.00
CA SER A 18 19.81 14.35 9.80
C SER A 18 18.50 14.63 9.06
N ALA A 19 18.56 14.97 7.77
CA ALA A 19 17.38 15.23 6.95
C ALA A 19 16.83 13.99 6.22
N LEU A 20 17.42 12.81 6.39
CA LEU A 20 17.08 11.60 5.64
C LEU A 20 16.82 10.42 6.58
N ALA A 21 15.62 10.36 7.17
CA ALA A 21 14.92 9.11 7.52
C ALA A 21 13.80 9.35 8.54
N VAL A 22 12.79 10.15 8.20
CA VAL A 22 11.45 9.94 8.77
C VAL A 22 10.44 10.10 7.63
N GLN A 23 10.47 9.15 6.70
CA GLN A 23 9.32 8.95 5.82
C GLN A 23 8.21 8.32 6.68
N ALA A 24 7.31 9.19 7.14
CA ALA A 24 5.89 8.95 7.35
C ALA A 24 5.46 7.53 7.74
N GLN A 25 5.70 7.11 8.98
CA GLN A 25 4.78 6.19 9.63
C GLN A 25 3.53 6.98 10.01
N ARG A 26 2.62 7.17 9.04
CA ARG A 26 1.23 7.40 9.40
C ARG A 26 0.76 6.12 10.09
N PRO A 27 0.29 6.17 11.34
CA PRO A 27 -0.46 5.07 11.90
C PRO A 27 -1.84 5.12 11.23
N THR A 28 -1.95 4.54 10.04
CA THR A 28 -3.22 4.30 9.38
C THR A 28 -3.85 3.11 10.08
N ALA A 29 -4.81 3.36 10.96
CA ALA A 29 -5.63 2.30 11.57
C ALA A 29 -6.22 1.33 10.51
N ASP A 30 -6.32 1.78 9.25
CA ASP A 30 -6.75 0.99 8.09
C ASP A 30 -5.77 -0.07 7.60
N CYS A 31 -4.49 -0.01 8.00
CA CYS A 31 -3.45 -0.96 7.57
C CYS A 31 -3.25 -2.13 8.54
N GLN A 32 -3.81 -2.05 9.75
CA GLN A 32 -3.74 -3.14 10.70
C GLN A 32 -4.97 -4.04 10.54
N ALA A 33 -4.76 -5.34 10.68
CA ALA A 33 -5.87 -6.28 10.71
C ALA A 33 -6.81 -5.93 11.87
N GLN A 34 -8.11 -5.92 11.61
CA GLN A 34 -9.16 -5.64 12.60
C GLN A 34 -9.94 -6.94 12.86
N PRO A 35 -9.55 -7.78 13.84
CA PRO A 35 -10.09 -9.14 14.00
C PRO A 35 -11.61 -9.20 14.20
N GLN A 36 -12.19 -8.12 14.71
CA GLN A 36 -13.61 -7.98 15.00
C GLN A 36 -14.44 -7.48 13.79
N SER A 37 -13.80 -7.12 12.67
CA SER A 37 -14.53 -6.64 11.50
C SER A 37 -15.36 -7.75 10.85
N GLN A 38 -16.55 -7.40 10.36
CA GLN A 38 -17.40 -8.31 9.59
C GLN A 38 -16.85 -8.56 8.18
N PHE A 39 -16.00 -7.66 7.67
CA PHE A 39 -15.45 -7.75 6.33
C PHE A 39 -14.12 -8.51 6.33
N ILE A 40 -14.00 -9.48 5.44
CA ILE A 40 -12.76 -10.28 5.33
C ILE A 40 -11.54 -9.41 5.01
N GLY A 41 -11.69 -8.40 4.16
CA GLY A 41 -10.60 -7.50 3.77
C GLY A 41 -10.00 -6.69 4.92
N ASP A 42 -10.75 -6.47 6.01
CA ASP A 42 -10.24 -5.82 7.21
C ASP A 42 -9.56 -6.80 8.17
N ARG A 43 -9.99 -8.07 8.18
CA ARG A 43 -9.45 -9.12 9.06
C ARG A 43 -8.22 -9.81 8.52
N SER A 44 -7.99 -9.72 7.21
CA SER A 44 -6.84 -10.32 6.55
C SER A 44 -5.53 -9.73 7.08
N SER A 45 -4.49 -10.58 7.21
CA SER A 45 -3.15 -10.16 7.63
C SER A 45 -2.58 -9.07 6.71
N CYS A 46 -2.84 -9.18 5.40
CA CYS A 46 -2.73 -8.06 4.47
C CYS A 46 -4.12 -7.50 4.23
N THR A 47 -4.43 -6.30 4.73
CA THR A 47 -5.74 -5.70 4.53
C THR A 47 -5.94 -5.24 3.09
N PHE A 48 -7.15 -5.38 2.59
CA PHE A 48 -7.51 -5.02 1.22
C PHE A 48 -8.92 -4.44 1.13
N THR A 49 -9.17 -3.69 0.07
CA THR A 49 -10.48 -3.12 -0.25
C THR A 49 -11.10 -3.92 -1.37
N ARG A 50 -12.36 -4.34 -1.18
CA ARG A 50 -13.18 -4.94 -2.25
C ARG A 50 -13.92 -3.83 -2.98
N LEU A 51 -13.77 -3.80 -4.29
CA LEU A 51 -14.51 -2.95 -5.21
C LEU A 51 -15.38 -3.84 -6.11
N VAL A 52 -16.39 -3.27 -6.77
CA VAL A 52 -17.26 -4.00 -7.69
C VAL A 52 -17.40 -3.20 -8.97
N ASP A 53 -16.86 -3.74 -10.07
CA ASP A 53 -17.08 -3.20 -11.41
C ASP A 53 -18.46 -3.65 -11.92
N ARG A 54 -19.33 -2.70 -12.23
CA ARG A 54 -20.72 -2.94 -12.60
C ARG A 54 -20.99 -2.51 -14.04
N ASP A 55 -21.26 -3.49 -14.91
CA ASP A 55 -21.70 -3.26 -16.28
C ASP A 55 -22.99 -4.04 -16.58
N PRO A 56 -24.15 -3.38 -16.73
CA PRO A 56 -25.42 -4.05 -17.00
C PRO A 56 -25.46 -4.78 -18.35
N ARG A 57 -24.55 -4.44 -19.28
CA ARG A 57 -24.41 -5.08 -20.60
C ARG A 57 -23.52 -6.31 -20.56
N ARG A 58 -22.87 -6.63 -19.43
CA ARG A 58 -21.98 -7.79 -19.28
C ARG A 58 -22.62 -8.89 -18.43
N ILE A 59 -22.17 -10.12 -18.63
CA ILE A 59 -22.49 -11.30 -17.81
C ILE A 59 -21.15 -11.90 -17.33
N PRO A 60 -20.89 -11.94 -16.01
CA PRO A 60 -21.70 -11.34 -14.94
C PRO A 60 -21.70 -9.82 -15.00
N SER A 61 -22.79 -9.19 -14.53
CA SER A 61 -22.93 -7.73 -14.52
C SER A 61 -22.10 -7.07 -13.44
N GLU A 62 -21.69 -7.82 -12.42
CA GLU A 62 -20.88 -7.36 -11.31
C GLU A 62 -19.63 -8.24 -11.24
N ILE A 63 -18.46 -7.61 -11.37
CA ILE A 63 -17.16 -8.27 -11.23
C ILE A 63 -16.49 -7.67 -9.99
N PRO A 64 -16.32 -8.44 -8.90
CA PRO A 64 -15.57 -7.96 -7.76
C PRO A 64 -14.09 -7.83 -8.14
N THR A 65 -13.49 -6.71 -7.76
CA THR A 65 -12.05 -6.49 -7.80
C THR A 65 -11.55 -6.23 -6.38
N VAL A 66 -10.25 -6.43 -6.15
CA VAL A 66 -9.63 -6.21 -4.85
C VAL A 66 -8.39 -5.35 -5.03
N SER A 67 -8.10 -4.50 -4.05
CA SER A 67 -6.87 -3.73 -4.05
C SER A 67 -6.23 -3.70 -2.67
N CYS A 68 -4.90 -3.83 -2.64
CA CYS A 68 -4.11 -3.73 -1.42
C CYS A 68 -4.24 -2.33 -0.82
N ARG A 69 -4.61 -2.22 0.46
CA ARG A 69 -4.67 -0.89 1.11
C ARG A 69 -3.29 -0.29 1.35
N CYS A 70 -2.31 -1.15 1.62
CA CYS A 70 -1.01 -0.76 2.13
C CYS A 70 0.10 -1.49 1.35
N PRO A 71 0.28 -1.17 0.05
CA PRO A 71 1.19 -1.92 -0.84
C PRO A 71 2.65 -1.86 -0.39
N ASP A 72 3.07 -0.75 0.22
CA ASP A 72 4.46 -0.55 0.65
C ASP A 72 4.72 -1.04 2.09
N SER A 73 3.69 -1.49 2.80
CA SER A 73 3.76 -1.90 4.21
C SER A 73 3.94 -3.42 4.37
N LEU A 74 4.53 -3.82 5.50
CA LEU A 74 4.62 -5.22 5.90
C LEU A 74 3.29 -5.67 6.54
N CYS A 75 2.80 -6.83 6.12
CA CYS A 75 1.60 -7.46 6.66
C CYS A 75 1.85 -8.27 7.94
N SER A 76 3.12 -8.52 8.28
CA SER A 76 3.50 -9.30 9.46
C SER A 76 4.88 -8.89 9.93
N LEU A 77 5.10 -8.94 11.25
CA LEU A 77 6.41 -8.72 11.86
C LEU A 77 7.32 -9.95 11.79
N LEU A 78 6.80 -11.09 11.33
CA LEU A 78 7.53 -12.37 11.25
C LEU A 78 8.42 -12.49 10.00
N GLY A 79 8.37 -11.51 9.08
CA GLY A 79 9.16 -11.52 7.85
C GLY A 79 8.75 -10.42 6.87
N ASP A 80 9.40 -10.37 5.71
CA ASP A 80 9.09 -9.43 4.63
C ASP A 80 7.88 -9.90 3.82
N PHE A 81 6.70 -9.84 4.44
CA PHE A 81 5.43 -10.20 3.82
C PHE A 81 4.74 -8.94 3.31
N ARG A 82 4.66 -8.79 1.98
CA ARG A 82 4.04 -7.64 1.33
C ARG A 82 2.76 -8.03 0.63
N CYS A 83 1.79 -7.12 0.64
CA CYS A 83 0.54 -7.32 -0.08
C CYS A 83 0.81 -7.30 -1.60
N ARG A 84 0.27 -8.28 -2.33
CA ARG A 84 0.27 -8.30 -3.79
C ARG A 84 -1.11 -8.68 -4.29
N GLU A 85 -1.57 -7.94 -5.29
CA GLU A 85 -2.81 -8.24 -5.98
C GLU A 85 -2.59 -9.43 -6.91
N VAL A 86 -3.39 -10.48 -6.69
CA VAL A 86 -3.40 -11.65 -7.57
C VAL A 86 -4.51 -11.44 -8.59
N THR A 87 -4.14 -11.45 -9.87
CA THR A 87 -5.07 -11.20 -10.98
C THR A 87 -5.23 -12.46 -11.81
N GLU A 88 -6.47 -12.79 -12.14
CA GLU A 88 -6.82 -13.87 -13.06
C GLU A 88 -7.75 -13.35 -14.15
N THR A 89 -7.50 -13.76 -15.38
CA THR A 89 -8.39 -13.48 -16.51
C THR A 89 -9.46 -14.55 -16.61
N PHE A 90 -10.72 -14.14 -16.75
CA PHE A 90 -11.84 -15.07 -16.95
C PHE A 90 -12.77 -14.59 -18.06
N PRO A 91 -13.45 -15.51 -18.76
CA PRO A 91 -14.33 -15.14 -19.87
C PRO A 91 -15.60 -14.44 -19.38
N VAL A 92 -16.01 -13.40 -20.12
CA VAL A 92 -17.27 -12.67 -19.91
C VAL A 92 -18.07 -12.64 -21.20
N LYS A 93 -19.39 -12.48 -21.09
CA LYS A 93 -20.26 -12.28 -22.27
C LYS A 93 -20.88 -10.89 -22.25
N TYR A 94 -20.91 -10.23 -23.40
CA TYR A 94 -21.64 -8.97 -23.58
C TYR A 94 -22.99 -9.23 -24.24
N LYS A 95 -24.04 -8.63 -23.68
CA LYS A 95 -25.39 -8.60 -24.24
C LYS A 95 -25.34 -7.77 -25.51
N ARG A 96 -25.89 -8.29 -26.62
CA ARG A 96 -26.09 -7.49 -27.83
C ARG A 96 -27.10 -6.39 -27.51
N GLY A 97 -26.67 -5.14 -27.54
CA GLY A 97 -27.58 -4.01 -27.61
C GLY A 97 -28.06 -3.84 -29.05
N ARG A 98 -29.32 -3.42 -29.24
CA ARG A 98 -29.71 -2.75 -30.48
C ARG A 98 -28.85 -1.49 -30.55
N GLN A 99 -27.94 -1.40 -31.52
CA GLN A 99 -27.28 -0.12 -31.82
C GLN A 99 -28.39 0.92 -32.07
N PRO A 100 -28.29 2.13 -31.52
CA PRO A 100 -29.18 3.21 -31.93
C PRO A 100 -29.10 3.43 -33.44
#